data_AF-A0A420HHI6-F1
#
_entry.id   AF-A0A420HHI6-F1
#
_cell.length_a   1.000
_cell.length_b   1.000
_cell.length_c   1.000
_cell.angle_alpha   90.00
_cell.angle_beta   90.00
_cell.angle_gamma   90.00
#
_symmetry.space_group_name_H-M   'P 1'
#
loop_
_entity.id
_entity.type
_entity.pdbx_description
1 polymer ?
#
loop_
_entity_poly.entity_id
_entity_poly.type
_entity_poly.pdbx_seq_one_letter_code
_entity_poly.pdbx_strand_id
1 'polypeptide(L)'
;MLEDTSTVTEDDFIRFEEAFKARFPCTTTVGEVDVHAKLAKPKQEFDESLSEYLSRATALLYEFGVKDQVAGVELSTAEAGTLNSIKSKYIYGLSSTKFRLEALYLQVLLSSSLASCISIVNTAVKMLEQKKKLQEEIEVQQRLKTLDLFDKQARTAGYNNLLSYAHSLNRHPFNNSMQMRPLTTNPSINPVEQQANIG
;
A
#
# COMPACT_ATOMS: atom_id res chain seq x y z
N MET A 1 -67.18 1.09 -29.12
CA MET A 1 -65.94 0.40 -28.72
C MET A 1 -65.31 -0.12 -29.99
N LEU A 2 -64.18 0.45 -30.44
CA LEU A 2 -63.42 -0.12 -31.55
C LEU A 2 -62.52 -1.21 -30.96
N GLU A 3 -62.81 -2.46 -31.30
CA GLU A 3 -61.93 -3.58 -31.00
C GLU A 3 -60.78 -3.55 -32.00
N ASP A 4 -59.59 -3.22 -31.51
CA ASP A 4 -58.35 -3.26 -32.28
C ASP A 4 -57.92 -4.72 -32.41
N THR A 5 -58.24 -5.33 -33.56
CA THR A 5 -57.92 -6.73 -33.90
C THR A 5 -56.61 -6.84 -34.68
N SER A 6 -55.68 -5.89 -34.53
CA SER A 6 -54.35 -6.01 -35.12
C SER A 6 -53.57 -7.14 -34.43
N THR A 7 -53.58 -8.32 -35.06
CA THR A 7 -52.74 -9.43 -34.65
C THR A 7 -51.35 -9.19 -35.23
N VAL A 8 -50.37 -8.99 -34.34
CA VAL A 8 -48.97 -8.86 -34.74
C VAL A 8 -48.57 -10.13 -35.48
N THR A 9 -48.10 -9.97 -36.71
CA THR A 9 -47.68 -11.07 -37.56
C THR A 9 -46.19 -11.36 -37.38
N GLU A 10 -45.74 -12.55 -37.77
CA GLU A 10 -44.31 -12.90 -37.75
C GLU A 10 -43.49 -11.93 -38.63
N ASP A 11 -44.07 -11.45 -39.73
CA ASP A 11 -43.45 -10.47 -40.62
C ASP A 11 -43.22 -9.12 -39.92
N ASP A 12 -44.10 -8.73 -38.99
CA ASP A 12 -43.93 -7.51 -38.19
C ASP A 12 -42.76 -7.65 -37.20
N PHE A 13 -42.57 -8.85 -36.63
CA PHE A 13 -41.42 -9.16 -35.77
C PHE A 13 -40.11 -9.15 -36.56
N ILE A 14 -40.08 -9.77 -37.74
CA ILE A 14 -38.90 -9.78 -38.61
C ILE A 14 -38.54 -8.35 -39.00
N ARG A 15 -39.53 -7.53 -39.41
CA ARG A 15 -39.30 -6.13 -39.78
C ARG A 15 -38.80 -5.29 -38.60
N PHE A 16 -39.34 -5.51 -37.40
CA PHE A 16 -38.85 -4.86 -36.18
C PHE A 16 -37.41 -5.27 -35.88
N GLU A 17 -37.08 -6.57 -35.95
CA GLU A 17 -35.75 -7.08 -35.68
C GLU A 17 -34.72 -6.55 -36.69
N GLU A 18 -35.06 -6.52 -37.98
CA GLU A 18 -34.22 -5.93 -39.03
C GLU A 18 -34.01 -4.43 -38.82
N ALA A 19 -35.08 -3.68 -38.52
CA ALA A 19 -34.98 -2.25 -38.22
C ALA A 19 -34.16 -2.00 -36.94
N PHE A 20 -34.31 -2.86 -35.94
CA PHE A 20 -33.55 -2.81 -34.70
C PHE A 20 -32.07 -3.12 -34.93
N LYS A 21 -31.73 -4.16 -35.69
CA LYS A 21 -30.35 -4.50 -36.10
C LYS A 21 -29.72 -3.43 -36.99
N ALA A 22 -30.50 -2.81 -37.88
CA ALA A 22 -30.03 -1.71 -38.73
C ALA A 22 -29.74 -0.43 -37.92
N ARG A 23 -30.55 -0.17 -36.89
CA ARG A 23 -30.43 1.02 -36.04
C ARG A 23 -29.40 0.84 -34.92
N PHE A 24 -29.25 -0.37 -34.43
CA PHE A 24 -28.22 -0.79 -33.49
C PHE A 24 -27.43 -1.93 -34.13
N PRO A 25 -26.50 -1.62 -35.06
CA PRO A 25 -25.62 -2.62 -35.61
C PRO A 25 -24.81 -3.22 -34.47
N CYS A 26 -25.31 -4.34 -33.95
CA CYS A 26 -24.65 -5.10 -32.92
C CYS A 26 -23.51 -5.82 -33.63
N THR A 27 -22.38 -5.13 -33.77
CA THR A 27 -21.10 -5.72 -34.15
C THR A 27 -20.64 -6.60 -33.00
N THR A 28 -21.36 -7.69 -32.74
CA THR A 28 -20.78 -8.80 -32.01
C THR A 28 -19.86 -9.48 -33.01
N THR A 29 -18.63 -8.98 -33.12
CA THR A 29 -17.65 -9.64 -33.96
C THR A 29 -17.37 -11.01 -33.34
N VAL A 30 -17.72 -12.08 -34.04
CA VAL A 30 -17.53 -13.49 -33.61
C VAL A 30 -16.04 -13.90 -33.64
N GLY A 31 -15.14 -12.93 -33.48
CA GLY A 31 -13.70 -13.09 -33.33
C GLY A 31 -13.07 -12.13 -32.31
N GLU A 32 -13.86 -11.28 -31.63
CA GLU A 32 -13.35 -10.45 -30.54
C GLU A 32 -12.98 -11.36 -29.37
N VAL A 33 -11.68 -11.39 -29.03
CA VAL A 33 -11.21 -11.95 -27.75
C VAL A 33 -12.08 -11.33 -26.67
N ASP A 34 -12.85 -12.17 -26.00
CA ASP A 34 -13.80 -11.84 -24.94
C ASP A 34 -13.30 -10.61 -24.16
N VAL A 35 -14.07 -9.53 -24.23
CA VAL A 35 -13.77 -8.25 -23.55
C VAL A 35 -13.46 -8.51 -22.07
N HIS A 36 -14.13 -9.50 -21.46
CA HIS A 36 -13.86 -9.95 -20.11
C HIS A 36 -12.51 -10.67 -19.98
N ALA A 37 -12.10 -11.49 -20.96
CA ALA A 37 -10.78 -12.11 -21.00
C ALA A 37 -9.65 -11.08 -21.17
N LYS A 38 -9.85 -10.01 -21.95
CA LYS A 38 -8.88 -8.90 -22.06
C LYS A 38 -8.78 -8.11 -20.76
N LEU A 39 -9.91 -7.80 -20.12
CA LEU A 39 -9.96 -7.13 -18.80
C LEU A 39 -9.52 -8.04 -17.63
N ALA A 40 -9.39 -9.35 -17.83
CA ALA A 40 -8.83 -10.26 -16.85
C ALA A 40 -7.28 -10.24 -16.81
N LYS A 41 -6.63 -9.75 -17.87
CA LYS A 41 -5.17 -9.70 -18.02
C LYS A 41 -4.38 -8.66 -17.22
N PRO A 42 -4.91 -7.53 -16.70
CA PRO A 42 -4.05 -6.49 -16.14
C PRO A 42 -3.63 -6.84 -14.71
N LYS A 43 -2.75 -7.82 -14.55
CA LYS A 43 -1.89 -7.96 -13.38
C LYS A 43 -0.48 -7.57 -13.79
N GLN A 44 0.20 -6.86 -12.91
CA GLN A 44 1.61 -6.54 -13.09
C GLN A 44 2.40 -7.85 -13.00
N GLU A 45 3.18 -8.15 -14.04
CA GLU A 45 4.05 -9.33 -14.02
C GLU A 45 5.19 -9.13 -13.01
N PHE A 46 5.80 -10.23 -12.55
CA PHE A 46 6.79 -10.17 -11.46
C PHE A 46 8.03 -9.33 -11.80
N ASP A 47 8.47 -9.38 -13.06
CA ASP A 47 9.63 -8.68 -13.61
C ASP A 47 9.26 -7.39 -14.35
N GLU A 48 7.96 -7.11 -14.53
CA GLU A 48 7.48 -5.90 -15.20
C GLU A 48 7.65 -4.68 -14.29
N SER A 49 8.36 -3.68 -14.81
CA SER A 49 8.52 -2.41 -14.14
C SER A 49 7.16 -1.70 -13.98
N LEU A 50 7.03 -0.86 -12.96
CA LEU A 50 5.80 -0.08 -12.79
C LEU A 50 5.51 0.79 -14.02
N SER A 51 6.54 1.33 -14.67
CA SER A 51 6.40 2.11 -15.92
C SER A 51 5.82 1.30 -17.07
N GLU A 52 6.28 0.06 -17.27
CA GLU A 52 5.74 -0.81 -18.33
C GLU A 52 4.29 -1.17 -18.03
N TYR A 53 3.99 -1.50 -16.77
CA TYR A 53 2.62 -1.80 -16.35
C TYR A 53 1.68 -0.60 -16.55
N LEU A 54 2.16 0.61 -16.25
CA LEU A 54 1.47 1.87 -16.50
C LEU A 54 1.19 2.11 -17.99
N SER A 55 2.19 1.90 -18.84
CA SER A 55 2.04 1.98 -20.29
C SER A 55 1.01 0.98 -20.80
N ARG A 56 1.01 -0.25 -20.27
CA ARG A 56 0.05 -1.31 -20.63
C ARG A 56 -1.37 -0.96 -20.19
N ALA A 57 -1.56 -0.43 -18.98
CA ALA A 57 -2.86 0.05 -18.52
C ALA A 57 -3.40 1.21 -19.37
N THR A 58 -2.51 2.08 -19.86
CA THR A 58 -2.88 3.21 -20.74
C THR A 58 -3.22 2.71 -22.14
N ALA A 59 -2.50 1.72 -22.66
CA ALA A 59 -2.81 1.06 -23.94
C ALA A 59 -4.21 0.43 -23.95
N LEU A 60 -4.68 -0.09 -22.81
CA LEU A 60 -6.03 -0.64 -22.69
C LEU A 60 -7.13 0.39 -22.97
N LEU A 61 -6.93 1.67 -22.61
CA LEU A 61 -7.90 2.72 -22.94
C LEU A 61 -8.10 2.82 -24.45
N TYR A 62 -7.00 2.87 -25.20
CA TYR A 62 -7.04 2.93 -26.67
C TYR A 62 -7.59 1.64 -27.28
N GLU A 63 -7.25 0.48 -26.72
CA GLU A 63 -7.74 -0.81 -27.19
C GLU A 63 -9.26 -0.95 -27.07
N PHE A 64 -9.84 -0.42 -25.98
CA PHE A 64 -11.29 -0.40 -25.78
C PHE A 64 -11.98 0.82 -26.40
N GLY A 65 -11.24 1.71 -27.07
CA GLY A 65 -11.78 2.96 -27.62
C GLY A 65 -12.33 3.93 -26.57
N VAL A 66 -11.92 3.77 -25.31
CA VAL A 66 -12.39 4.56 -24.18
C VAL A 66 -11.42 5.71 -23.93
N LYS A 67 -11.95 6.92 -23.79
CA LYS A 67 -11.17 8.10 -23.44
C LYS A 67 -10.94 8.14 -21.93
N ASP A 68 -9.80 8.68 -21.52
CA ASP A 68 -9.62 9.01 -20.11
C ASP A 68 -10.53 10.19 -19.73
N GLN A 69 -10.94 10.26 -18.47
CA GLN A 69 -11.74 11.36 -17.97
C GLN A 69 -10.87 12.61 -17.86
N VAL A 70 -11.24 13.65 -18.62
CA VAL A 70 -10.61 14.98 -18.56
C VAL A 70 -11.68 16.04 -18.32
N ALA A 71 -11.27 17.21 -17.82
CA ALA A 71 -12.20 18.30 -17.55
C ALA A 71 -12.90 18.74 -18.84
N GLY A 72 -14.23 18.84 -18.80
CA GLY A 72 -15.06 19.26 -19.94
C GLY A 72 -15.36 18.16 -20.98
N VAL A 73 -14.93 16.92 -20.76
CA VAL A 73 -15.33 15.77 -21.59
C VAL A 73 -16.30 14.89 -20.83
N GLU A 74 -17.51 14.73 -21.37
CA GLU A 74 -18.48 13.78 -20.83
C GLU A 74 -18.22 12.39 -21.40
N LEU A 75 -18.08 11.42 -20.50
CA LEU A 75 -18.05 10.01 -20.87
C LEU A 75 -19.48 9.48 -20.89
N SER A 76 -19.79 8.66 -21.89
CA SER A 76 -21.01 7.85 -21.85
C SER A 76 -20.99 6.90 -20.65
N THR A 77 -22.16 6.42 -20.22
CA THR A 77 -22.26 5.45 -19.12
C THR A 77 -21.42 4.19 -19.37
N ALA A 78 -21.36 3.73 -20.63
CA ALA A 78 -20.56 2.58 -21.03
C ALA A 78 -19.04 2.87 -20.92
N GLU A 79 -18.58 4.01 -21.44
CA GLU A 79 -17.17 4.42 -21.32
C GLU A 79 -16.75 4.60 -19.86
N ALA A 80 -17.59 5.23 -19.04
CA ALA A 80 -17.33 5.42 -17.62
C ALA A 80 -17.25 4.08 -16.87
N GLY A 81 -18.12 3.12 -17.21
CA GLY A 81 -18.08 1.76 -16.68
C GLY A 81 -16.78 1.04 -17.01
N THR A 82 -16.36 1.09 -18.28
CA THR A 82 -15.11 0.49 -18.75
C THR A 82 -13.89 1.15 -18.14
N LEU A 83 -13.85 2.49 -18.07
CA LEU A 83 -12.77 3.23 -17.41
C LEU A 83 -12.63 2.83 -15.93
N ASN A 84 -13.76 2.74 -15.21
CA ASN A 84 -13.75 2.30 -13.80
C ASN A 84 -13.27 0.85 -13.65
N SER A 85 -13.62 -0.03 -14.58
CA SER A 85 -13.11 -1.40 -14.62
C SER A 85 -11.59 -1.42 -14.83
N ILE A 86 -11.08 -0.68 -15.82
CA ILE A 86 -9.64 -0.58 -16.12
C ILE A 86 -8.89 -0.04 -14.90
N LYS A 87 -9.34 1.07 -14.31
CA LYS A 87 -8.74 1.65 -13.10
C LYS A 87 -8.69 0.64 -11.96
N SER A 88 -9.82 -0.01 -11.67
CA SER A 88 -9.91 -0.98 -10.57
C SER A 88 -8.93 -2.14 -10.80
N LYS A 89 -8.90 -2.69 -12.01
CA LYS A 89 -7.97 -3.78 -12.36
C LYS A 89 -6.52 -3.34 -12.28
N TYR A 90 -6.18 -2.14 -12.76
CA TYR A 90 -4.84 -1.58 -12.63
C TYR A 90 -4.40 -1.51 -11.16
N ILE A 91 -5.24 -0.99 -10.25
CA ILE A 91 -4.90 -0.88 -8.83
C ILE A 91 -4.80 -2.24 -8.15
N TYR A 92 -5.77 -3.12 -8.37
CA TYR A 92 -5.76 -4.45 -7.75
C TYR A 92 -4.72 -5.39 -8.34
N GLY A 93 -4.28 -5.12 -9.58
CA GLY A 93 -3.29 -5.86 -10.32
C GLY A 93 -1.84 -5.49 -10.03
N LEU A 94 -1.57 -4.41 -9.27
CA LEU A 94 -0.22 -4.09 -8.79
C LEU A 94 0.39 -5.28 -8.04
N SER A 95 1.64 -5.62 -8.38
CA SER A 95 2.35 -6.77 -7.78
C SER A 95 2.70 -6.52 -6.31
N SER A 96 3.05 -5.28 -5.97
CA SER A 96 3.36 -4.85 -4.62
C SER A 96 2.09 -4.57 -3.80
N THR A 97 1.80 -5.46 -2.85
CA THR A 97 0.70 -5.25 -1.89
C THR A 97 0.88 -3.97 -1.07
N LYS A 98 2.13 -3.58 -0.76
CA LYS A 98 2.41 -2.31 -0.06
C LYS A 98 2.02 -1.09 -0.89
N PHE A 99 2.37 -1.09 -2.17
CA PHE A 99 1.98 0.01 -3.09
C PHE A 99 0.47 0.10 -3.20
N ARG A 100 -0.20 -1.04 -3.36
CA ARG A 100 -1.65 -1.12 -3.44
C ARG A 100 -2.32 -0.56 -2.17
N LEU A 101 -1.89 -0.97 -0.98
CA LEU A 101 -2.49 -0.50 0.27
C LEU A 101 -2.27 1.02 0.48
N GLU A 102 -1.08 1.53 0.19
CA GLU A 102 -0.80 2.95 0.31
C GLU A 102 -1.61 3.78 -0.71
N ALA A 103 -1.73 3.29 -1.96
CA ALA A 103 -2.58 3.94 -2.96
C ALA A 103 -4.07 3.92 -2.56
N LEU A 104 -4.56 2.81 -1.98
CA LEU A 104 -5.93 2.73 -1.44
C LEU A 104 -6.15 3.71 -0.29
N TYR A 105 -5.16 3.88 0.60
CA TYR A 105 -5.20 4.90 1.66
C TYR A 105 -5.32 6.32 1.08
N LEU A 106 -4.64 6.59 -0.04
CA LEU A 106 -4.77 7.82 -0.82
C LEU A 106 -6.05 7.91 -1.68
N GLN A 107 -7.01 7.01 -1.45
CA GLN A 107 -8.33 7.01 -2.09
C GLN A 107 -8.29 6.89 -3.63
N VAL A 108 -7.31 6.15 -4.16
CA VAL A 108 -7.11 5.98 -5.62
C VAL A 108 -8.32 5.45 -6.40
N LEU A 109 -9.26 4.77 -5.73
CA LEU A 109 -10.49 4.29 -6.40
C LEU A 109 -11.49 5.41 -6.66
N LEU A 110 -11.41 6.53 -5.94
CA LEU A 110 -12.25 7.70 -6.11
C LEU A 110 -11.75 8.66 -7.21
N SER A 111 -10.55 8.42 -7.74
CA SER A 111 -10.02 9.16 -8.88
C SER A 111 -11.01 9.13 -10.04
N SER A 112 -11.24 10.24 -10.74
CA SER A 112 -12.13 10.23 -11.90
C SER A 112 -11.46 9.69 -13.16
N SER A 113 -10.12 9.72 -13.23
CA SER A 113 -9.33 9.37 -14.41
C SER A 113 -8.24 8.34 -14.11
N LEU A 114 -7.80 7.62 -15.13
CA LEU A 114 -6.64 6.73 -15.05
C LEU A 114 -5.37 7.54 -14.78
N ALA A 115 -5.18 8.68 -15.44
CA ALA A 115 -4.03 9.56 -15.18
C ALA A 115 -3.93 9.98 -13.70
N SER A 116 -5.07 10.28 -13.05
CA SER A 116 -5.12 10.57 -11.62
C SER A 116 -4.75 9.34 -10.78
N CYS A 117 -5.26 8.14 -11.13
CA CYS A 117 -4.86 6.89 -10.47
C CYS A 117 -3.35 6.68 -10.53
N ILE A 118 -2.74 6.87 -11.70
CA ILE A 118 -1.30 6.73 -11.93
C ILE A 118 -0.50 7.70 -11.06
N SER A 119 -0.92 8.97 -11.02
CA SER A 119 -0.29 10.00 -10.19
C SER A 119 -0.33 9.65 -8.69
N ILE A 120 -1.46 9.14 -8.22
CA ILE A 120 -1.62 8.69 -6.82
C ILE A 120 -0.71 7.50 -6.53
N VAL A 121 -0.63 6.50 -7.43
CA VAL A 121 0.29 5.35 -7.25
C VAL A 121 1.75 5.82 -7.19
N ASN A 122 2.16 6.75 -8.06
CA ASN A 122 3.51 7.32 -8.01
C ASN A 122 3.78 8.07 -6.69
N THR A 123 2.76 8.75 -6.16
CA THR A 123 2.84 9.40 -4.85
C THR A 123 3.01 8.37 -3.74
N ALA A 124 2.24 7.28 -3.77
CA ALA A 124 2.35 6.17 -2.82
C ALA A 124 3.76 5.55 -2.82
N VAL A 125 4.37 5.37 -4.00
CA VAL A 125 5.75 4.87 -4.12
C VAL A 125 6.73 5.81 -3.40
N LYS A 126 6.64 7.11 -3.67
CA LYS A 126 7.51 8.12 -3.03
C LYS A 126 7.32 8.15 -1.51
N MET A 127 6.08 8.09 -1.03
CA MET A 127 5.78 8.06 0.41
C MET A 127 6.37 6.83 1.09
N LEU A 128 6.30 5.66 0.45
CA LEU A 128 6.88 4.44 1.02
C LEU A 128 8.41 4.49 1.06
N GLU A 129 9.05 5.09 0.06
CA GLU A 129 10.49 5.33 0.08
C GLU A 129 10.88 6.28 1.23
N GLN A 130 10.12 7.35 1.44
CA GLN A 130 10.34 8.28 2.55
C GLN A 130 10.14 7.60 3.92
N LYS A 131 9.06 6.82 4.08
CA LYS A 131 8.81 6.05 5.31
C LYS A 131 9.96 5.08 5.61
N LYS A 132 10.53 4.44 4.57
CA LYS A 132 11.70 3.57 4.73
C LYS A 132 12.92 4.34 5.24
N LYS A 133 13.25 5.48 4.62
CA LYS A 133 14.38 6.32 5.06
C LYS A 133 14.21 6.81 6.50
N LEU A 134 13.01 7.25 6.86
CA LEU A 134 12.69 7.68 8.22
C LEU A 134 12.84 6.54 9.24
N GLN A 135 12.40 5.33 8.87
CA GLN A 135 12.53 4.15 9.73
C GLN A 135 14.01 3.79 9.98
N GLU A 136 14.84 3.87 8.95
CA GLU A 136 16.30 3.65 9.06
C GLU A 136 16.95 4.71 9.97
N GLU A 137 16.55 5.97 9.85
CA GLU A 137 17.04 7.05 10.71
C GLU A 137 16.65 6.84 12.18
N ILE A 138 15.40 6.46 12.44
CA ILE A 138 14.91 6.14 13.79
C ILE A 138 15.74 5.00 14.40
N GLU A 139 16.05 3.95 13.62
CA GLU A 139 16.86 2.84 14.09
C GLU A 139 18.29 3.27 14.43
N VAL A 140 18.91 4.11 13.59
CA VAL A 140 20.25 4.68 13.85
C VAL A 140 20.24 5.54 15.11
N GLN A 141 19.24 6.41 15.28
CA GLN A 141 19.12 7.26 16.47
C GLN A 141 18.95 6.43 17.75
N GLN A 142 18.16 5.35 17.69
CA GLN A 142 18.01 4.43 18.83
C GLN A 142 19.35 3.78 19.19
N ARG A 143 20.10 3.28 18.20
CA ARG A 143 21.44 2.69 18.44
C ARG A 143 22.42 3.70 19.04
N LEU A 144 22.43 4.94 18.55
CA LEU A 144 23.28 6.01 19.09
C LEU A 144 22.91 6.34 20.54
N LYS A 145 21.62 6.40 20.87
CA LYS A 145 21.14 6.64 22.24
C LYS A 145 21.56 5.53 23.19
N THR A 146 21.51 4.27 22.76
CA THR A 146 21.99 3.13 23.55
C THR A 146 23.50 3.21 23.79
N LEU A 147 24.27 3.59 22.77
CA LEU A 147 25.73 3.75 22.89
C LEU A 147 26.11 4.89 23.85
N ASP A 148 25.44 6.03 23.77
CA ASP A 148 25.65 7.17 24.69
C ASP A 148 25.34 6.78 26.15
N LEU A 149 24.28 6.02 26.39
CA LEU A 149 23.96 5.50 27.72
C LEU A 149 25.07 4.56 28.23
N PHE A 150 25.58 3.69 27.36
CA PHE A 150 26.69 2.79 27.68
C PHE A 150 27.97 3.55 28.03
N ASP A 151 28.36 4.56 27.23
CA ASP A 151 29.54 5.40 27.51
C ASP A 151 29.40 6.14 28.85
N LYS A 152 28.22 6.69 29.16
CA LYS A 152 27.97 7.35 30.45
C LYS A 152 28.10 6.41 31.64
N GLN A 153 27.56 5.19 31.53
CA GLN A 153 27.72 4.17 32.56
C GLN A 153 29.18 3.72 32.70
N ALA A 154 29.90 3.57 31.58
CA ALA A 154 31.31 3.21 31.55
C ALA A 154 32.19 4.21 32.31
N ARG A 155 31.97 5.50 32.05
CA ARG A 155 32.67 6.58 32.77
C ARG A 155 32.34 6.59 34.25
N THR A 156 31.09 6.30 34.63
CA THR A 156 30.64 6.31 36.03
C THR A 156 31.16 5.10 36.83
N ALA A 157 31.17 3.90 36.25
CA ALA A 157 31.59 2.67 36.92
C ALA A 157 33.11 2.44 36.89
N GLY A 158 33.86 3.25 36.14
CA GLY A 158 35.25 2.98 35.77
C GLY A 158 35.31 1.88 34.70
N TYR A 159 36.10 2.11 33.64
CA TYR A 159 36.17 1.22 32.46
C TYR A 159 36.52 -0.25 32.77
N ASN A 160 37.01 -0.57 33.98
CA ASN A 160 37.39 -1.93 34.38
C ASN A 160 36.18 -2.86 34.63
N ASN A 161 34.97 -2.33 34.84
CA ASN A 161 33.74 -3.13 35.00
C ASN A 161 32.98 -3.38 33.67
N LEU A 162 33.50 -2.89 32.54
CA LEU A 162 32.77 -2.92 31.25
C LEU A 162 32.67 -4.30 30.60
N LEU A 163 33.66 -5.16 30.80
CA LEU A 163 33.71 -6.46 30.14
C LEU A 163 32.52 -7.33 30.54
N SER A 164 32.17 -7.33 31.84
CA SER A 164 31.00 -8.07 32.36
C SER A 164 29.65 -7.53 31.84
N TYR A 165 29.56 -6.24 31.57
CA TYR A 165 28.31 -5.60 31.10
C TYR A 165 28.13 -5.69 29.57
N ALA A 166 29.22 -5.61 28.80
CA ALA A 166 29.19 -5.85 27.35
C ALA A 166 28.73 -7.28 27.02
N HIS A 167 29.12 -8.27 27.84
CA HIS A 167 28.65 -9.64 27.71
C HIS A 167 27.17 -9.83 28.07
N SER A 168 26.54 -8.97 28.88
CA SER A 168 25.11 -9.07 29.18
C SER A 168 24.21 -8.50 28.07
N LEU A 169 24.68 -7.52 27.31
CA LEU A 169 23.94 -6.93 26.19
C LEU A 169 23.88 -7.86 24.97
N ASN A 170 24.89 -8.70 24.76
CA ASN A 170 24.94 -9.66 23.64
C ASN A 170 24.01 -10.88 23.84
N ARG A 171 23.34 -11.01 24.99
CA ARG A 171 22.48 -12.18 25.31
C ARG A 171 20.98 -11.91 25.27
N HIS A 172 20.54 -10.66 25.06
CA HIS A 172 19.11 -10.36 24.99
C HIS A 172 18.71 -9.78 23.62
N PRO A 173 17.96 -10.53 22.79
CA PRO A 173 17.19 -9.88 21.75
C PRO A 173 16.20 -8.95 22.47
N PHE A 174 16.20 -7.68 22.06
CA PHE A 174 15.37 -6.59 22.57
C PHE A 174 13.94 -7.06 22.90
N ASN A 175 13.71 -7.46 24.15
CA ASN A 175 12.38 -7.56 24.73
C ASN A 175 12.49 -7.58 26.26
N ASN A 176 11.73 -6.66 26.86
CA ASN A 176 11.40 -6.51 28.27
C ASN A 176 12.32 -5.66 29.18
N SER A 177 11.72 -4.53 29.57
CA SER A 177 11.86 -3.74 30.79
C SER A 177 13.00 -4.10 31.76
N MET A 178 14.03 -3.28 31.78
CA MET A 178 14.88 -3.14 32.97
C MET A 178 14.16 -2.30 34.03
N GLN A 179 13.44 -2.98 34.92
CA GLN A 179 13.13 -2.44 36.23
C GLN A 179 14.34 -2.73 37.13
N MET A 180 15.32 -1.83 37.15
CA MET A 180 16.49 -1.93 38.03
C MET A 180 16.31 -0.97 39.21
N ARG A 181 15.92 -1.53 40.35
CA ARG A 181 15.88 -0.85 41.65
C ARG A 181 17.33 -0.60 42.11
N PRO A 182 17.70 0.57 42.66
CA PRO A 182 19.07 0.84 43.08
C PRO A 182 19.42 -0.02 44.31
N LEU A 183 20.57 -0.69 44.28
CA LEU A 183 21.14 -1.32 45.46
C LEU A 183 21.79 -0.22 46.31
N THR A 184 21.16 0.11 47.44
CA THR A 184 21.72 1.03 48.43
C THR A 184 22.88 0.35 49.15
N THR A 185 24.11 0.74 48.84
CA THR A 185 25.30 0.44 49.64
C THR A 185 25.28 1.29 50.91
N ASN A 186 24.99 0.67 52.06
CA ASN A 186 25.18 1.27 53.37
C ASN A 186 26.68 1.27 53.71
N PRO A 187 27.32 2.41 54.03
CA PRO A 187 28.60 2.43 54.70
C PRO A 187 28.34 2.36 56.22
N SER A 188 28.55 1.20 56.84
CA SER A 188 28.64 1.12 58.30
C SER A 188 29.99 1.68 58.73
N ILE A 189 29.94 2.92 59.23
CA ILE A 189 30.99 3.62 59.94
C ILE A 189 31.08 2.97 61.34
N ASN A 190 32.27 2.46 61.70
CA ASN A 190 32.61 2.12 63.09
C ASN A 190 32.63 3.40 63.94
N PRO A 191 32.10 3.39 65.17
CA PRO A 191 32.59 4.24 66.23
C PRO A 191 33.47 3.43 67.20
N VAL A 192 34.65 4.00 67.44
CA VAL A 192 35.52 3.72 68.58
C VAL A 192 34.81 4.15 69.86
N GLU A 193 34.70 3.27 70.85
CA GLU A 193 34.70 3.67 72.26
C GLU A 193 35.59 2.72 73.06
N GLN A 194 36.57 3.33 73.74
CA GLN A 194 37.43 2.77 74.76
C GLN A 194 36.60 2.54 76.04
N GLN A 195 36.82 1.43 76.76
CA GLN A 195 37.11 1.47 78.20
C GLN A 195 37.53 0.10 78.78
N ALA A 196 38.78 0.07 79.25
CA ALA A 196 39.28 -0.48 80.52
C ALA A 196 39.01 -1.96 80.93
N ASN A 197 40.10 -2.75 80.92
CA ASN A 197 40.46 -3.73 81.97
C ASN A 197 40.35 -3.05 83.37
N ILE A 198 40.09 -3.69 84.52
CA ILE A 198 40.80 -4.78 85.23
C ILE A 198 39.89 -5.19 86.41
N GLY A 199 39.91 -6.47 86.82
CA GLY A 199 39.79 -6.85 88.25
C GLY A 199 38.48 -7.49 88.68
#